data_AF-A0A1G6HE03-F1
#
_entry.id   AF-A0A1G6HE03-F1
#
_cell.length_a   1.000
_cell.length_b   1.000
_cell.length_c   1.000
_cell.angle_alpha   90.00
_cell.angle_beta   90.00
_cell.angle_gamma   90.00
#
_symmetry.space_group_name_H-M   'P 1'
#
loop_
_entity.id
_entity.type
_entity.pdbx_description
1 polymer ?
#
loop_
_entity_poly.entity_id
_entity_poly.type
_entity_poly.pdbx_seq_one_letter_code
_entity_poly.pdbx_strand_id
1 'polypeptide(L)' 'MSNEIEFVKGVNKLHAFYTEHVRMLAHAYDLSDEQAARVLDDYGYHNVARSILYPPRVQQIPDGMDDDSGL' A
#
# COMPACT_ATOMS: atom_id res chain seq x y z
N MET A 1 -20.79 -5.80 -14.59
CA MET A 1 -20.39 -5.12 -13.34
C MET A 1 -19.27 -5.84 -12.58
N SER A 2 -19.16 -7.17 -12.60
CA SER A 2 -18.08 -7.89 -11.87
C SER A 2 -16.66 -7.56 -12.34
N ASN A 3 -16.44 -7.39 -13.65
CA ASN A 3 -15.09 -7.12 -14.19
C ASN A 3 -14.54 -5.74 -13.80
N GLU A 4 -15.40 -4.73 -13.68
CA GLU A 4 -14.99 -3.37 -13.26
C GLU A 4 -14.58 -3.35 -11.79
N ILE A 5 -15.28 -4.09 -10.95
CA ILE A 5 -14.95 -4.25 -9.52
C ILE A 5 -13.61 -4.97 -9.35
N GLU A 6 -13.39 -6.06 -10.08
CA GLU A 6 -12.11 -6.79 -10.04
C GLU A 6 -10.95 -5.95 -10.58
N PHE A 7 -11.19 -5.13 -11.62
CA PHE A 7 -10.21 -4.17 -12.12
C PHE A 7 -9.81 -3.15 -11.04
N VAL A 8 -10.79 -2.52 -10.37
CA VAL A 8 -10.51 -1.56 -9.28
C VAL A 8 -9.76 -2.22 -8.12
N LYS A 9 -10.10 -3.46 -7.75
CA LYS A 9 -9.34 -4.24 -6.75
C LYS A 9 -7.89 -4.47 -7.19
N GLY A 10 -7.67 -4.80 -8.46
CA GLY A 10 -6.34 -4.99 -9.03
C GLY A 10 -5.49 -3.71 -8.98
N VAL A 11 -6.07 -2.58 -9.39
CA VAL A 11 -5.41 -1.26 -9.33
C VAL A 11 -5.07 -0.87 -7.89
N ASN A 12 -6.00 -1.07 -6.95
CA ASN A 12 -5.74 -0.79 -5.53
C ASN A 12 -4.58 -1.62 -4.96
N LYS A 13 -4.51 -2.92 -5.31
CA LYS A 13 -3.38 -3.77 -4.92
C LYS A 13 -2.07 -3.28 -5.51
N LEU A 14 -2.03 -2.98 -6.81
CA LEU A 14 -0.82 -2.46 -7.48
C LEU A 14 -0.35 -1.15 -6.85
N HIS A 15 -1.28 -0.24 -6.57
CA HIS A 15 -0.99 1.04 -5.92
C HIS A 15 -0.41 0.84 -4.51
N ALA A 16 -0.96 -0.10 -3.73
CA ALA A 16 -0.44 -0.44 -2.40
C ALA A 16 1.00 -0.97 -2.47
N PHE A 17 1.30 -1.90 -3.40
CA PHE A 17 2.67 -2.41 -3.60
C PHE A 17 3.65 -1.31 -3.98
N TYR A 18 3.27 -0.45 -4.94
CA TYR A 18 4.11 0.66 -5.34
C TYR A 18 4.39 1.63 -4.17
N THR A 19 3.36 1.95 -3.39
CA THR A 19 3.49 2.83 -2.22
C THR A 19 4.43 2.23 -1.17
N GLU A 20 4.35 0.92 -0.93
CA GLU A 20 5.23 0.24 0.01
C GLU A 20 6.68 0.17 -0.48
N HIS A 21 6.89 -0.06 -1.79
CA HIS A 21 8.22 0.00 -2.38
C HIS A 21 8.85 1.39 -2.23
N VAL A 22 8.05 2.45 -2.34
CA VAL A 22 8.52 3.83 -2.12
C VAL A 22 8.90 4.07 -0.65
N ARG A 23 8.15 3.53 0.32
CA ARG A 23 8.55 3.59 1.74
C ARG A 23 9.83 2.83 2.03
N MET A 24 9.92 1.59 1.53
CA MET A 24 11.14 0.79 1.69
C MET A 24 12.36 1.51 1.09
N LEU A 25 12.18 2.16 -0.06
CA LEU A 25 13.22 2.98 -0.67
C LEU A 25 13.59 4.17 0.22
N ALA A 26 12.61 4.92 0.73
CA ALA A 26 12.85 6.04 1.64
C ALA A 26 13.69 5.62 2.85
N HIS A 27 13.34 4.50 3.49
CA HIS A 27 14.08 3.97 4.64
C HIS A 27 15.50 3.51 4.27
N ALA A 28 15.71 2.97 3.06
CA ALA A 28 17.05 2.63 2.60
C ALA A 28 17.98 3.85 2.43
N TYR A 29 17.40 5.05 2.33
CA TYR A 29 18.12 6.34 2.31
C TYR A 29 18.02 7.11 3.63
N ASP A 30 17.66 6.45 4.73
CA ASP A 30 17.50 7.06 6.06
C ASP A 30 16.49 8.23 6.10
N LEU A 31 15.48 8.21 5.22
CA LEU A 31 14.37 9.16 5.23
C LEU A 31 13.18 8.60 6.01
N SER A 32 12.55 9.45 6.82
CA SER A 32 11.22 9.18 7.37
C SER A 32 10.15 9.29 6.29
N ASP A 33 8.98 8.69 6.52
CA ASP A 33 7.84 8.79 5.61
C ASP A 33 7.44 10.25 5.36
N GLU A 34 7.51 11.11 6.38
CA GLU A 34 7.23 12.54 6.26
C GLU A 34 8.27 13.28 5.41
N GLN A 35 9.55 12.94 5.56
CA GLN A 35 10.63 13.53 4.77
C GLN A 35 10.51 13.10 3.30
N ALA A 36 10.30 11.82 3.06
CA ALA A 36 10.05 11.29 1.72
C ALA A 36 8.79 11.92 1.10
N ALA A 37 7.74 12.13 1.88
CA ALA A 37 6.50 12.73 1.38
C ALA A 37 6.73 14.16 0.92
N ARG A 38 7.50 14.93 1.69
CA ARG A 38 7.88 16.29 1.33
C ARG A 38 8.71 16.33 0.05
N VAL A 39 9.72 15.46 -0.07
CA VAL A 39 10.53 15.35 -1.29
C VAL A 39 9.66 14.96 -2.49
N LEU A 40 8.79 13.97 -2.35
CA LEU A 40 7.89 13.57 -3.43
C LEU A 40 6.94 14.70 -3.84
N ASP A 41 6.44 15.47 -2.88
CA ASP A 41 5.56 16.62 -3.14
C ASP A 41 6.28 17.75 -3.89
N ASP A 42 7.52 18.07 -3.48
CA ASP A 42 8.37 19.09 -4.11
C ASP A 42 8.68 18.76 -5.60
N TYR A 43 8.71 17.46 -5.95
CA TYR A 43 8.93 16.98 -7.33
C TYR A 43 7.63 16.72 -8.11
N GLY A 44 6.46 17.01 -7.53
CA GLY A 44 5.16 16.89 -8.21
C GLY A 44 4.47 15.52 -8.09
N TYR A 45 5.00 14.60 -7.29
CA TYR A 45 4.40 13.29 -7.02
C TYR A 45 3.35 13.35 -5.91
N HIS A 46 2.45 14.33 -5.96
CA HIS A 46 1.48 14.66 -4.89
C HIS A 46 0.64 13.46 -4.42
N ASN A 47 0.23 12.58 -5.34
CA ASN A 47 -0.57 11.40 -5.01
C ASN A 47 0.24 10.37 -4.22
N VAL A 48 1.52 10.19 -4.58
CA VAL A 48 2.43 9.27 -3.89
C VAL A 48 2.83 9.85 -2.54
N ALA A 49 3.16 11.15 -2.50
CA ALA A 49 3.47 11.89 -1.27
C ALA A 49 2.39 11.71 -0.21
N ARG A 50 1.11 11.84 -0.58
CA ARG A 50 -0.02 11.59 0.33
C ARG A 50 -0.14 10.12 0.70
N SER A 51 -0.01 9.22 -0.27
CA SER A 51 -0.23 7.78 -0.07
C SER A 51 0.80 7.15 0.86
N ILE A 52 2.05 7.63 0.84
CA ILE A 52 3.08 7.11 1.74
C ILE A 52 2.87 7.55 3.20
N LEU A 53 2.11 8.61 3.47
CA LEU A 53 1.74 9.01 4.84
C LEU A 53 0.58 8.19 5.42
N TYR A 54 -0.20 7.54 4.56
CA TYR A 54 -1.38 6.78 4.95
C TYR A 54 -1.26 5.36 4.40
N PRO A 55 -0.57 4.44 5.12
CA PRO A 55 -0.51 3.05 4.71
C PRO A 55 -1.93 2.53 4.50
N PRO A 56 -2.20 1.83 3.39
CA PRO A 56 -3.44 1.07 3.32
C PRO A 56 -3.45 0.15 4.54
N ARG A 57 -4.52 0.23 5.32
CA ARG A 57 -4.78 -0.77 6.37
C ARG A 57 -4.97 -2.07 5.63
N VAL A 58 -3.89 -2.83 5.43
CA VAL A 58 -3.99 -4.20 4.98
C VAL A 58 -4.83 -4.86 6.06
N GLN A 59 -6.10 -5.11 5.73
CA GLN A 59 -6.93 -5.97 6.53
C GLN A 59 -6.15 -7.28 6.56
N GLN A 60 -5.43 -7.55 7.66
CA GLN A 60 -4.86 -8.85 7.90
C GLN A 60 -6.07 -9.78 7.90
N ILE A 61 -6.20 -10.58 6.84
CA ILE A 61 -7.11 -11.71 6.85
C ILE A 61 -6.53 -12.60 7.95
N PRO A 62 -7.26 -12.86 9.05
CA PRO A 62 -6.72 -13.68 10.12
C PRO A 62 -6.35 -15.03 9.52
N ASP A 63 -5.05 -15.34 9.59
CA ASP A 63 -4.47 -16.62 9.24
C ASP A 63 -4.94 -17.61 10.30
N GLY A 64 -6.05 -18.30 10.03
CA GLY A 64 -6.70 -19.14 11.04
C GLY A 64 -8.10 -19.59 10.70
N MET A 65 -8.38 -19.87 9.42
CA MET A 65 -9.51 -20.74 9.07
C MET A 65 -8.95 -22.12 8.70
N ASP A 66 -8.24 -22.71 9.66
CA ASP A 66 -8.08 -24.15 9.72
C ASP A 66 -9.49 -24.73 9.84
N ASP A 67 -9.98 -25.26 8.73
CA ASP A 67 -11.20 -26.05 8.67
C ASP A 67 -10.94 -27.36 9.43
N ASP A 68 -10.98 -27.27 10.76
CA ASP A 68 -11.12 -28.41 11.68
C ASP A 68 -12.54 -28.97 11.52
N SER A 69 -12.77 -29.59 10.36
CA SER A 69 -13.90 -30.48 10.15
C SER A 69 -13.48 -31.88 10.60
N GLY A 70 -13.32 -32.03 11.91
CA GLY A 70 -13.36 -33.34 12.55
C GLY A 70 -14.75 -33.94 12.39
N LEU A 71 -14.83 -35.07 11.69
CA LEU A 71 -15.80 -36.17 11.90
C LEU A 71 -15.31 -37.44 11.20
#